data_AF-A0A6C0HQA0-F1
#
_entry.id   AF-A0A6C0HQA0-F1
#
_cell.length_a   1.000
_cell.length_b   1.000
_cell.length_c   1.000
_cell.angle_alpha   90.00
_cell.angle_beta   90.00
_cell.angle_gamma   90.00
#
_symmetry.space_group_name_H-M   'P 1'
#
loop_
_entity.id
_entity.type
_entity.pdbx_description
1 polymer ?
#
loop_
_entity_poly.entity_id
_entity_poly.type
_entity_poly.pdbx_seq_one_letter_code
_entity_poly.pdbx_strand_id
1 'polypeptide(L)'
;MVYIYILQLEKGKFYVGKTINPSFRLDSHFNSNGSAWTKLYKPIKMIELIPNCDDYDEDKYTRMFMDKYGIDNVRGGSFVSVELEQSTKTHLTQMKNGTNDKCFNCGKSGHFAKDCKECKEEII
;
A
#
# COMPACT_ATOMS: atom_id res chain seq x y z
N MET A 1 -19.90 7.84 3.73
CA MET A 1 -18.95 8.70 3.01
C MET A 1 -17.82 9.03 3.96
N VAL A 2 -16.58 8.75 3.55
CA VAL A 2 -15.38 8.90 4.39
C VAL A 2 -14.35 9.74 3.65
N TYR A 3 -13.34 10.19 4.38
CA TYR A 3 -12.13 10.78 3.84
C TYR A 3 -11.01 9.76 3.86
N ILE A 4 -10.25 9.67 2.78
CA ILE A 4 -8.97 8.97 2.77
C ILE A 4 -7.86 10.00 2.94
N TYR A 5 -6.97 9.78 3.90
CA TYR A 5 -5.80 10.62 4.10
C TYR A 5 -4.52 9.81 3.90
N ILE A 6 -3.50 10.50 3.41
CA ILE A 6 -2.20 9.91 3.10
C ILE A 6 -1.13 10.70 3.82
N LEU A 7 -0.33 10.01 4.64
CA LEU A 7 0.75 10.58 5.42
C LEU A 7 2.11 10.15 4.85
N GLN A 8 3.01 11.10 4.71
CA GLN A 8 4.44 10.82 4.60
C GLN A 8 5.00 10.66 6.00
N LEU A 9 5.74 9.58 6.21
CA LEU A 9 6.42 9.28 7.47
C LEU A 9 7.93 9.37 7.28
N GLU A 10 8.66 9.29 8.38
CA GLU A 10 10.11 9.15 8.39
C GLU A 10 10.60 7.94 7.59
N LYS A 11 11.88 7.99 7.19
CA LYS A 11 12.57 6.92 6.43
C LYS A 11 11.89 6.54 5.11
N GLY A 12 11.18 7.49 4.49
CA GLY A 12 10.51 7.29 3.20
C GLY A 12 9.33 6.31 3.27
N LYS A 13 8.71 6.16 4.44
CA LYS A 13 7.53 5.32 4.64
C LYS A 13 6.25 6.13 4.46
N PHE A 14 5.16 5.46 4.16
CA PHE A 14 3.85 6.07 3.93
C PHE A 14 2.77 5.33 4.69
N TYR A 15 1.71 6.06 5.03
CA TYR A 15 0.51 5.50 5.63
C TYR A 15 -0.74 6.03 4.94
N VAL A 16 -1.66 5.13 4.63
CA VAL A 16 -2.99 5.46 4.12
C VAL A 16 -3.99 5.08 5.19
N GLY A 17 -4.91 5.98 5.49
CA GLY A 17 -5.96 5.73 6.47
C GLY A 17 -7.28 6.34 6.03
N LYS A 18 -8.38 5.80 6.57
CA LYS A 18 -9.70 6.42 6.45
C LYS A 18 -10.17 7.10 7.73
N THR A 19 -11.01 8.12 7.58
CA THR A 19 -11.63 8.82 8.71
C THR A 19 -12.91 9.52 8.28
N ILE A 20 -13.86 9.66 9.18
CA ILE A 20 -15.00 10.57 9.01
C ILE A 20 -14.67 12.00 9.48
N ASN A 21 -13.65 12.16 10.32
CA ASN A 21 -13.24 13.41 10.94
C ASN A 21 -11.72 13.64 10.76
N PRO A 22 -11.28 14.29 9.68
CA PRO A 22 -9.87 14.47 9.37
C PRO A 22 -9.09 15.22 10.45
N SER A 23 -9.60 16.35 10.93
CA SER A 23 -8.89 17.24 11.87
C SER A 23 -8.46 16.50 13.15
N PHE A 24 -9.42 15.86 13.82
CA PHE A 24 -9.17 15.11 15.04
C PHE A 24 -8.24 13.91 14.80
N ARG A 25 -8.36 13.24 13.65
CA ARG A 25 -7.55 12.05 13.37
C ARG A 25 -6.08 12.41 13.14
N LEU A 26 -5.82 13.52 12.46
CA LEU A 26 -4.48 14.01 12.21
C LEU A 26 -3.80 14.39 13.53
N ASP A 27 -4.47 15.17 14.38
CA ASP A 27 -3.95 15.52 15.71
C ASP A 27 -3.65 14.28 16.55
N SER A 28 -4.50 13.25 16.47
CA SER A 28 -4.28 11.98 17.16
C SER A 28 -3.01 11.25 16.71
N HIS A 29 -2.67 11.29 15.41
CA HIS A 29 -1.43 10.70 14.89
C HIS A 29 -0.18 11.48 15.35
N PHE A 30 -0.23 12.80 15.33
CA PHE A 30 0.89 13.64 15.80
C PHE A 30 1.08 13.54 17.33
N ASN A 31 0.01 13.29 18.07
CA ASN A 31 0.03 13.04 19.52
C ASN A 31 0.26 11.56 19.90
N SER A 32 0.86 10.76 19.01
CA SER A 32 1.31 9.37 19.25
C SER A 32 0.22 8.31 19.47
N ASN A 33 -1.05 8.59 19.14
CA ASN A 33 -2.14 7.62 19.23
C ASN A 33 -2.54 7.00 17.86
N GLY A 34 -1.54 6.85 16.99
CA GLY A 34 -1.69 6.28 15.66
C GLY A 34 -1.63 4.74 15.60
N SER A 35 -1.64 4.19 14.39
CA SER A 35 -1.38 2.76 14.14
C SER A 35 0.06 2.38 14.53
N ALA A 36 0.32 1.09 14.73
CA ALA A 36 1.66 0.58 15.03
C ALA A 36 2.71 1.09 14.02
N TRP A 37 2.36 1.18 12.73
CA TRP A 37 3.21 1.73 11.69
C TRP A 37 3.56 3.21 11.90
N THR A 38 2.57 4.05 12.21
CA THR A 38 2.79 5.49 12.46
C THR A 38 3.44 5.79 13.83
N LYS A 39 3.39 4.83 14.76
CA LYS A 39 4.18 4.87 16.00
C LYS A 39 5.65 4.52 15.74
N LEU A 40 5.91 3.58 14.84
CA LEU A 40 7.25 3.17 14.44
C LEU A 40 7.95 4.23 13.57
N TYR A 41 7.20 4.85 12.64
CA TYR A 41 7.68 5.91 11.76
C TYR A 41 6.82 7.16 11.96
N LYS A 42 7.41 8.22 12.52
CA LYS A 42 6.64 9.41 12.86
C LYS A 42 6.12 10.12 11.61
N PRO A 43 4.88 10.65 11.61
CA PRO A 43 4.37 11.46 10.52
C PRO A 43 5.18 12.75 10.34
N ILE A 44 5.60 13.02 9.10
CA ILE A 44 6.26 14.27 8.71
C ILE A 44 5.23 15.26 8.18
N LYS A 45 4.39 14.82 7.24
CA LYS A 45 3.38 15.68 6.60
C LYS A 45 2.21 14.88 6.04
N MET A 46 1.07 15.54 5.92
CA MET A 46 -0.03 15.05 5.10
C MET A 46 0.30 15.32 3.62
N ILE A 47 0.24 14.27 2.80
CA ILE A 47 0.41 14.37 1.34
C ILE A 47 -0.91 14.74 0.70
N GLU A 48 -1.99 14.06 1.10
CA GLU A 48 -3.27 14.16 0.42
C GLU A 48 -4.42 13.89 1.40
N LEU A 49 -5.54 14.58 1.18
CA LEU A 49 -6.82 14.34 1.84
C LEU A 49 -7.90 14.30 0.76
N ILE A 50 -8.48 13.12 0.57
CA ILE A 50 -9.40 12.82 -0.52
C ILE A 50 -10.81 12.72 0.09
N PRO A 51 -11.72 13.66 -0.22
CA PRO A 51 -13.10 13.63 0.26
C PRO A 51 -13.95 12.67 -0.58
N ASN A 52 -15.17 12.41 -0.11
CA ASN A 52 -16.22 11.68 -0.83
C ASN A 52 -15.85 10.23 -1.22
N CYS A 53 -15.04 9.57 -0.40
CA CYS A 53 -14.65 8.19 -0.60
C CYS A 53 -15.59 7.20 0.08
N ASP A 54 -15.47 5.94 -0.31
CA ASP A 54 -16.06 4.79 0.38
C ASP A 54 -15.01 3.98 1.16
N ASP A 55 -15.45 2.89 1.80
CA ASP A 55 -14.58 2.05 2.61
C ASP A 55 -13.55 1.25 1.79
N TYR A 56 -13.81 1.00 0.51
CA TYR A 56 -12.92 0.26 -0.38
C TYR A 56 -11.77 1.12 -0.90
N ASP A 57 -11.98 2.44 -0.95
CA ASP A 57 -10.96 3.38 -1.41
C ASP A 57 -9.68 3.33 -0.55
N GLU A 58 -9.76 3.00 0.75
CA GLU A 58 -8.57 2.87 1.61
C GLU A 58 -7.57 1.84 1.06
N ASP A 59 -8.05 0.64 0.72
CA ASP A 59 -7.23 -0.43 0.17
C ASP A 59 -6.74 -0.09 -1.25
N LYS A 60 -7.60 0.55 -2.04
CA LYS A 60 -7.25 1.03 -3.38
C LYS A 60 -6.08 2.02 -3.33
N TYR A 61 -6.17 3.07 -2.51
CA TYR A 61 -5.09 4.05 -2.39
C TYR A 61 -3.83 3.46 -1.76
N THR A 62 -3.98 2.55 -0.80
CA THR A 62 -2.85 1.79 -0.23
C THR A 62 -2.10 1.05 -1.33
N ARG A 63 -2.80 0.30 -2.17
CA ARG A 63 -2.21 -0.42 -3.31
C ARG A 63 -1.58 0.51 -4.34
N MET A 64 -2.24 1.61 -4.70
CA MET A 64 -1.68 2.60 -5.63
C MET A 64 -0.33 3.15 -5.11
N PHE A 65 -0.25 3.43 -3.80
CA PHE A 65 0.98 3.88 -3.19
C PHE A 65 2.03 2.77 -3.08
N MET A 66 1.63 1.52 -2.81
CA MET A 66 2.55 0.36 -2.83
C MET A 66 3.17 0.16 -4.22
N ASP A 67 2.40 0.35 -5.28
CA ASP A 67 2.91 0.23 -6.65
C ASP A 67 3.98 1.29 -6.95
N LYS A 68 3.76 2.52 -6.44
CA LYS A 68 4.63 3.69 -6.64
C LYS A 68 5.88 3.69 -5.77
N TYR A 69 5.75 3.37 -4.48
CA TYR A 69 6.82 3.51 -3.49
C TYR A 69 7.37 2.18 -2.97
N GLY A 70 6.77 1.05 -3.36
CA GLY A 70 7.16 -0.29 -2.93
C GLY A 70 6.27 -0.83 -1.82
N ILE A 71 5.97 -2.13 -1.90
CA ILE A 71 5.08 -2.84 -0.97
C ILE A 71 5.57 -2.72 0.49
N ASP A 72 6.88 -2.70 0.73
CA ASP A 72 7.46 -2.60 2.08
C ASP A 72 7.50 -1.17 2.66
N ASN A 73 7.08 -0.17 1.89
CA ASN A 73 7.15 1.23 2.28
C ASN A 73 5.79 1.83 2.63
N VAL A 74 4.69 1.10 2.44
CA VAL A 74 3.32 1.63 2.57
C VAL A 74 2.47 0.70 3.40
N ARG A 75 1.69 1.24 4.34
CA ARG A 75 0.69 0.49 5.12
C ARG A 75 -0.63 1.25 5.18
N GLY A 76 -1.72 0.52 5.35
CA GLY A 76 -3.07 1.08 5.37
C GLY A 76 -4.11 -0.02 5.18
N GLY A 77 -5.36 0.23 5.56
CA GLY A 77 -6.47 -0.72 5.38
C GLY A 77 -6.13 -2.15 5.78
N SER A 78 -6.36 -3.10 4.87
CA SER A 78 -6.08 -4.53 5.02
C SER A 78 -4.60 -4.88 5.18
N PHE A 79 -3.69 -3.94 4.91
CA PHE A 79 -2.23 -4.12 4.94
C PHE A 79 -1.60 -3.30 6.07
N VAL A 80 -2.20 -3.28 7.26
CA VAL A 80 -1.73 -2.49 8.41
C VAL A 80 -0.56 -3.13 9.18
N SER A 81 -0.37 -4.45 9.06
CA SER A 81 0.70 -5.19 9.74
C SER A 81 2.08 -4.63 9.40
N VAL A 82 2.93 -4.42 10.41
CA VAL A 82 4.27 -3.83 10.23
C VAL A 82 5.07 -4.65 9.22
N GLU A 83 5.10 -5.97 9.40
CA GLU A 83 5.66 -6.90 8.44
C GLU A 83 4.51 -7.63 7.73
N LEU A 84 4.54 -7.63 6.40
CA LEU A 84 3.59 -8.40 5.60
C LEU A 84 4.17 -9.78 5.33
N GLU A 85 3.32 -10.80 5.39
CA GLU A 85 3.70 -12.15 5.05
C GLU A 85 4.17 -12.24 3.59
N GLN A 86 5.08 -13.18 3.33
CA GLN A 86 5.60 -13.38 1.98
C GLN A 86 4.49 -13.76 0.99
N SER A 87 3.49 -14.53 1.43
CA SER A 87 2.28 -14.86 0.67
C SER A 87 1.54 -13.60 0.21
N THR A 88 1.30 -12.66 1.12
CA THR A 88 0.65 -11.37 0.85
C THR A 88 1.48 -10.53 -0.12
N LYS A 89 2.80 -10.47 0.07
CA LYS A 89 3.72 -9.73 -0.83
C LYS A 89 3.69 -10.30 -2.25
N THR A 90 3.71 -11.63 -2.39
CA THR A 90 3.59 -12.31 -3.68
C THR A 90 2.26 -11.98 -4.34
N HIS A 91 1.15 -12.03 -3.59
CA HIS A 91 -0.17 -11.71 -4.12
C HIS A 91 -0.29 -10.24 -4.56
N LEU A 92 0.22 -9.30 -3.76
CA LEU A 92 0.28 -7.88 -4.11
C LEU A 92 1.14 -7.63 -5.35
N THR A 93 2.25 -8.35 -5.49
CA THR A 93 3.11 -8.29 -6.69
C THR A 93 2.40 -8.83 -7.91
N GLN A 94 1.65 -9.93 -7.78
CA GLN A 94 0.83 -10.47 -8.86
C GLN A 94 -0.27 -9.48 -9.27
N MET A 95 -0.96 -8.88 -8.30
CA MET A 95 -1.95 -7.82 -8.54
C MET A 95 -1.34 -6.62 -9.26
N LYS A 96 -0.15 -6.17 -8.82
CA LYS A 96 0.62 -5.10 -9.46
C LYS A 96 0.95 -5.47 -10.91
N ASN A 97 1.37 -6.70 -11.17
CA ASN A 97 1.67 -7.14 -12.53
C ASN A 97 0.42 -7.07 -13.42
N GLY A 98 -0.73 -7.50 -12.92
CA GLY A 98 -2.01 -7.38 -13.63
C GLY A 98 -2.42 -5.94 -13.91
N THR A 99 -2.26 -5.03 -12.94
CA THR A 99 -2.58 -3.60 -13.11
C THR A 99 -1.67 -2.90 -14.13
N ASN A 100 -0.45 -3.41 -14.35
CA ASN A 100 0.56 -2.79 -15.22
C ASN A 100 0.83 -3.59 -16.51
N ASP A 101 -0.08 -4.48 -16.93
CA ASP A 101 0.05 -5.34 -18.12
C ASP A 101 1.38 -6.11 -18.20
N LYS A 102 1.85 -6.58 -17.04
CA LYS A 102 3.06 -7.39 -16.89
C LYS A 102 2.69 -8.86 -16.74
N CYS A 103 3.59 -9.72 -17.21
CA CYS A 103 3.51 -11.15 -17.03
C CYS A 103 3.43 -11.50 -15.53
N PHE A 104 2.42 -12.29 -15.15
CA PHE A 104 2.24 -12.73 -13.77
C PHE A 104 3.35 -13.64 -13.25
N ASN A 105 4.12 -14.29 -14.15
CA ASN A 105 5.17 -15.23 -13.78
C ASN A 105 6.53 -14.53 -13.59
N CYS A 106 6.97 -13.72 -14.56
CA CYS A 106 8.29 -13.08 -14.53
C CYS A 106 8.27 -11.56 -14.28
N GLY A 107 7.10 -10.93 -14.26
CA GLY A 107 6.95 -9.48 -14.05
C GLY A 107 7.42 -8.59 -15.21
N LYS A 108 7.80 -9.17 -16.36
CA LYS A 108 8.19 -8.42 -17.57
C LYS A 108 6.96 -8.06 -18.41
N SER A 109 7.04 -6.96 -19.16
CA SER A 109 6.01 -6.55 -20.10
C SER A 109 6.16 -7.23 -21.47
N GLY A 110 5.15 -7.06 -22.33
CA GLY A 110 5.17 -7.54 -23.72
C GLY A 110 4.67 -8.97 -23.94
N HIS A 111 4.28 -9.67 -22.88
CA HIS A 111 3.65 -10.99 -22.95
C HIS A 111 2.83 -11.29 -21.69
N PHE A 112 1.89 -12.23 -21.80
CA PHE A 112 1.14 -12.74 -20.65
C PHE A 112 1.75 -14.05 -20.13
N ALA A 113 1.34 -14.47 -18.94
CA ALA A 113 1.86 -15.67 -18.28
C ALA A 113 1.82 -16.94 -19.16
N LYS A 114 0.79 -17.08 -20.00
CA LYS A 114 0.64 -18.19 -20.95
C LYS A 114 1.75 -18.24 -22.02
N ASP A 115 2.37 -17.11 -22.33
CA ASP A 115 3.39 -16.94 -23.35
C ASP A 115 4.80 -16.75 -22.72
N CYS A 116 4.92 -16.98 -21.41
CA CYS A 116 6.16 -16.74 -20.65
C CYS A 116 7.17 -17.87 -20.87
N LYS A 117 8.33 -17.52 -21.44
CA LYS A 117 9.43 -18.46 -21.72
C LYS A 117 10.35 -18.74 -20.53
N GLU A 118 10.26 -17.91 -19.47
CA GLU A 118 11.10 -18.01 -18.27
C GLU A 118 10.49 -18.92 -17.19
N CYS A 119 9.43 -19.65 -17.53
CA CYS A 119 8.82 -20.64 -16.64
C CYS A 119 9.73 -21.86 -16.52
N LYS A 120 10.71 -21.83 -15.62
CA LYS A 120 11.24 -22.98 -14.86
C LYS A 120 12.44 -22.55 -14.01
N GLU A 121 12.20 -22.29 -12.73
CA GLU A 121 13.09 -22.72 -11.65
C GLU A 121 12.20 -23.18 -10.48
N GLU A 122 11.79 -24.45 -10.51
CA GLU A 122 11.50 -25.16 -9.27
C GLU A 122 12.86 -25.38 -8.59
N ILE A 123 13.06 -24.73 -7.44
CA ILE A 123 14.18 -25.07 -6.56
C ILE A 123 13.85 -26.46 -5.99
N ILE A 124 14.69 -27.43 -6.36
CA ILE A 124 14.75 -28.81 -5.84
C ILE A 124 14.92 -28.80 -4.33
#